data_AF-A0A077EFX9-F1
#
_entry.id   AF-A0A077EFX9-F1
#
_cell.length_a   1.000
_cell.length_b   1.000
_cell.length_c   1.000
_cell.angle_alpha   90.00
_cell.angle_beta   90.00
_cell.angle_gamma   90.00
#
_symmetry.space_group_name_H-M   'P 1'
#
loop_
_entity.id
_entity.type
_entity.pdbx_description
1 polymer ?
#
loop_
_entity_poly.entity_id
_entity_poly.type
_entity_poly.pdbx_seq_one_letter_code
_entity_poly.pdbx_strand_id
1 'polypeptide(L)'
;MNKKLIDHLSEKSKRIAFFFFFLIFTSYYVYAQQFPSGNYTVTAKVDEIGTGNPIEMKFNFYFEKEKVSMRLDTNVATEAYCEGQYSVMKNKNGIYRLKYKGEGICSDDGDINIFYIKKSKNDYYIKSGRFDKNNWQKLKKL
;
A
#
# COMPACT_ATOMS: atom_id res chain seq x y z
N MET A 1 -54.18 -26.25 -16.60
CA MET A 1 -53.10 -25.59 -15.84
C MET A 1 -52.93 -24.17 -16.39
N ASN A 2 -53.10 -23.14 -15.56
CA ASN A 2 -53.32 -21.76 -16.03
C ASN A 2 -51.97 -21.09 -16.42
N LYS A 3 -51.76 -20.88 -17.73
CA LYS A 3 -50.51 -20.34 -18.32
C LYS A 3 -50.04 -19.06 -17.64
N LYS A 4 -50.99 -18.21 -17.24
CA LYS A 4 -50.76 -16.95 -16.53
C LYS A 4 -50.06 -17.13 -15.17
N LEU A 5 -50.30 -18.24 -14.48
CA LEU A 5 -49.69 -18.54 -13.17
C LEU A 5 -48.22 -18.96 -13.33
N ILE A 6 -47.91 -19.69 -14.40
CA ILE A 6 -46.57 -20.21 -14.72
C ILE A 6 -45.65 -19.06 -15.15
N ASP A 7 -46.15 -18.16 -16.00
CA ASP A 7 -45.40 -16.98 -16.45
C ASP A 7 -45.09 -16.04 -15.29
N HIS A 8 -46.04 -15.87 -14.36
CA HIS A 8 -45.87 -15.02 -13.19
C HIS A 8 -44.85 -15.58 -12.17
N LEU A 9 -44.76 -16.91 -12.05
CA LEU A 9 -43.75 -17.58 -11.21
C LEU A 9 -42.36 -17.49 -11.85
N SER A 10 -42.26 -17.65 -13.17
CA SER A 10 -41.01 -17.53 -13.95
C SER A 10 -40.39 -16.12 -13.88
N GLU A 11 -41.22 -15.08 -13.92
CA GLU A 11 -40.75 -13.70 -13.83
C GLU A 11 -40.23 -13.37 -12.41
N LYS A 12 -40.90 -13.91 -11.38
CA LYS A 12 -40.49 -13.72 -9.97
C LYS A 12 -39.13 -14.39 -9.69
N SER A 13 -38.90 -15.59 -10.21
CA SER A 13 -37.61 -16.30 -10.06
C SER A 13 -36.47 -15.60 -10.80
N LYS A 14 -36.71 -15.02 -11.98
CA LYS A 14 -35.71 -14.21 -12.71
C LYS A 14 -35.32 -12.95 -11.95
N ARG A 15 -36.30 -12.26 -11.35
CA ARG A 15 -36.04 -11.08 -10.50
C ARG A 15 -35.21 -11.45 -9.27
N ILE A 16 -35.55 -12.54 -8.58
CA ILE A 16 -34.79 -13.03 -7.41
C ILE A 16 -33.36 -13.41 -7.81
N ALA A 17 -33.16 -14.15 -8.90
CA ALA A 17 -31.83 -14.52 -9.39
C ALA A 17 -30.98 -13.29 -9.76
N PHE A 18 -31.58 -12.26 -10.37
CA PHE A 18 -30.92 -11.00 -10.67
C PHE A 18 -30.48 -10.25 -9.40
N PHE A 19 -31.33 -10.20 -8.37
CA PHE A 19 -30.98 -9.61 -7.07
C PHE A 19 -29.84 -10.36 -6.36
N PHE A 20 -29.84 -11.69 -6.40
CA PHE A 20 -28.74 -12.50 -5.84
C PHE A 20 -27.42 -12.28 -6.60
N PHE A 21 -27.45 -12.21 -7.93
CA PHE A 21 -26.26 -11.91 -8.73
C PHE A 21 -25.69 -10.51 -8.43
N PHE A 22 -26.58 -9.52 -8.20
CA PHE A 22 -26.19 -8.15 -7.86
C PHE A 22 -25.59 -8.04 -6.43
N LEU A 23 -26.10 -8.78 -5.46
CA LEU A 23 -25.56 -8.82 -4.09
C LEU A 23 -24.19 -9.53 -4.02
N ILE A 24 -24.01 -10.60 -4.80
CA ILE A 24 -22.71 -11.29 -4.88
C ILE A 24 -21.69 -10.37 -5.55
N PHE A 25 -22.03 -9.72 -6.67
CA PHE A 25 -21.11 -8.78 -7.34
C PHE A 25 -20.72 -7.59 -6.45
N THR A 26 -21.66 -6.99 -5.72
CA THR A 26 -21.33 -5.84 -4.85
C THR A 26 -20.47 -6.20 -3.64
N SER A 27 -20.57 -7.42 -3.11
CA SER A 27 -19.72 -7.86 -2.00
C SER A 27 -18.26 -8.09 -2.39
N TYR A 28 -17.97 -8.47 -3.64
CA TYR A 28 -16.59 -8.65 -4.13
C TYR A 28 -15.89 -7.34 -4.49
N TYR A 29 -16.63 -6.31 -4.90
CA TYR A 29 -16.04 -5.10 -5.48
C TYR A 29 -15.52 -4.08 -4.47
N VAL A 30 -15.82 -4.21 -3.17
CA VAL A 30 -15.49 -3.17 -2.19
C VAL A 30 -14.57 -3.67 -1.08
N TYR A 31 -13.51 -4.40 -1.44
CA TYR A 31 -12.26 -4.28 -0.68
C TYR A 31 -11.53 -3.03 -1.20
N ALA A 32 -12.11 -1.85 -0.92
CA ALA A 32 -11.44 -0.59 -1.21
C ALA A 32 -10.09 -0.60 -0.50
N GLN A 33 -9.00 -0.64 -1.27
CA GLN A 33 -7.65 -0.62 -0.74
C GLN A 33 -7.43 0.72 -0.04
N GLN A 34 -7.60 0.71 1.29
CA GLN A 34 -7.53 1.88 2.15
C GLN A 34 -6.06 2.20 2.44
N PHE A 35 -5.69 3.47 2.31
CA PHE A 35 -4.37 3.96 2.70
C PHE A 35 -4.13 3.70 4.20
N PRO A 36 -2.90 3.36 4.65
CA PRO A 36 -2.64 3.21 6.08
C PRO A 36 -2.94 4.51 6.83
N SER A 37 -3.35 4.39 8.09
CA SER A 37 -3.44 5.51 9.03
C SER A 37 -2.73 5.17 10.33
N GLY A 38 -1.99 6.13 10.88
CA GLY A 38 -1.21 5.97 12.11
C GLY A 38 0.24 5.60 11.85
N ASN A 39 0.90 5.08 12.88
CA ASN A 39 2.35 4.90 12.88
C ASN A 39 2.72 3.43 12.62
N TYR A 40 3.70 3.22 11.75
CA TYR A 40 4.17 1.88 11.40
C TYR A 40 5.69 1.86 11.31
N THR A 41 6.25 0.67 11.45
CA THR A 41 7.68 0.44 11.33
C THR A 41 7.99 -0.79 10.48
N VAL A 42 9.15 -0.78 9.84
CA VAL A 42 9.78 -1.94 9.21
C VAL A 42 11.28 -1.85 9.46
N THR A 43 11.90 -3.00 9.71
CA THR A 43 13.35 -3.12 9.76
C THR A 43 13.79 -3.89 8.52
N ALA A 44 14.71 -3.32 7.75
CA ALA A 44 15.17 -3.91 6.51
C ALA A 44 16.69 -3.77 6.41
N LYS A 45 17.32 -4.77 5.78
CA LYS A 45 18.70 -4.64 5.29
C LYS A 45 18.69 -3.79 4.02
N VAL A 46 19.61 -2.85 3.93
CA VAL A 46 19.79 -1.94 2.79
C VAL A 46 21.27 -1.72 2.54
N ASP A 47 21.62 -1.30 1.33
CA ASP A 47 22.97 -0.80 1.05
C ASP A 47 23.04 0.69 1.45
N GLU A 48 24.07 1.05 2.22
CA GLU A 48 24.32 2.42 2.64
C GLU A 48 24.61 3.31 1.43
N ILE A 49 23.98 4.48 1.34
CA ILE A 49 24.15 5.39 0.17
C ILE A 49 25.62 5.81 -0.04
N GLY A 50 26.39 5.99 1.03
CA GLY A 50 27.77 6.49 0.96
C GLY A 50 28.82 5.41 0.67
N THR A 51 28.65 4.22 1.25
CA THR A 51 29.69 3.18 1.24
C THR A 51 29.30 1.93 0.45
N GLY A 52 28.01 1.73 0.17
CA GLY A 52 27.48 0.49 -0.39
C GLY A 52 27.52 -0.69 0.57
N ASN A 53 27.94 -0.49 1.83
CA ASN A 53 27.97 -1.57 2.81
C ASN A 53 26.54 -1.94 3.23
N PRO A 54 26.26 -3.23 3.44
CA PRO A 54 24.96 -3.66 3.91
C PRO A 54 24.80 -3.27 5.39
N ILE A 55 23.74 -2.52 5.67
CA ILE A 55 23.34 -2.09 7.01
C ILE A 55 21.91 -2.51 7.30
N GLU A 56 21.59 -2.76 8.56
CA GLU A 56 20.21 -2.95 9.00
C GLU A 56 19.66 -1.60 9.49
N MET A 57 18.54 -1.18 8.92
CA MET A 57 17.90 0.09 9.24
C MET A 57 16.45 -0.10 9.63
N LYS A 58 16.01 0.67 10.61
CA LYS A 58 14.60 0.73 11.00
C LYS A 58 13.97 2.01 10.45
N PHE A 59 12.92 1.82 9.67
CA PHE A 59 12.13 2.86 9.05
C PHE A 59 10.85 3.05 9.86
N ASN A 60 10.57 4.27 10.29
CA ASN A 60 9.37 4.64 11.02
C ASN A 60 8.52 5.57 10.15
N PHE A 61 7.36 5.10 9.74
CA PHE A 61 6.43 5.81 8.88
C PHE A 61 5.23 6.33 9.68
N TYR A 62 4.88 7.60 9.45
CA TYR A 62 3.75 8.27 10.07
C TYR A 62 2.75 8.61 8.97
N PHE A 63 1.64 7.87 8.93
CA PHE A 63 0.63 8.01 7.90
C PHE A 63 -0.54 8.88 8.37
N GLU A 64 -0.73 9.99 7.68
CA GLU A 64 -1.90 10.85 7.75
C GLU A 64 -2.70 10.73 6.45
N LYS A 65 -3.93 11.29 6.41
CA LYS A 65 -4.89 11.10 5.30
C LYS A 65 -4.27 11.16 3.90
N GLU A 66 -3.35 12.09 3.66
CA GLU A 66 -2.69 12.30 2.36
C GLU A 66 -1.20 12.63 2.47
N LYS A 67 -0.62 12.39 3.65
CA LYS A 67 0.78 12.75 3.94
C LYS A 67 1.46 11.57 4.60
N VAL A 68 2.71 11.37 4.26
CA VAL A 68 3.58 10.45 4.97
C VAL A 68 4.83 11.19 5.36
N SER A 69 5.22 11.08 6.62
CA SER A 69 6.59 11.36 7.02
C SER A 69 7.31 10.08 7.38
N MET A 70 8.61 10.02 7.11
CA MET A 70 9.48 8.91 7.48
C MET A 70 10.61 9.42 8.37
N ARG A 71 10.94 8.65 9.41
CA ARG A 71 12.16 8.78 10.21
C ARG A 71 12.94 7.49 10.17
N LEU A 72 14.24 7.58 10.32
CA LEU A 72 15.19 6.48 10.30
C LEU A 72 15.85 6.37 11.66
N ASP A 73 15.89 5.16 12.20
CA ASP A 73 16.74 4.85 13.34
C ASP A 73 18.11 4.45 12.78
N THR A 74 19.00 5.44 12.63
CA THR A 74 20.32 5.25 12.02
C THR A 74 21.34 6.19 12.66
N ASN A 75 22.57 5.72 12.79
CA ASN A 75 23.74 6.53 13.15
C ASN A 75 24.51 7.05 11.92
N VAL A 76 24.07 6.69 10.71
CA VAL A 76 24.69 7.10 9.46
C VAL A 76 24.06 8.40 8.98
N ALA A 77 24.83 9.49 9.00
CA ALA A 77 24.33 10.83 8.67
C ALA A 77 23.78 10.94 7.23
N THR A 78 24.41 10.26 6.26
CA THR A 78 23.95 10.23 4.87
C THR A 78 22.56 9.60 4.73
N GLU A 79 22.25 8.59 5.54
CA GLU A 79 20.93 7.97 5.56
C GLU A 79 19.87 8.90 6.12
N ALA A 80 20.20 9.65 7.17
CA ALA A 80 19.28 10.60 7.80
C ALA A 80 18.78 11.70 6.83
N TYR A 81 19.48 11.98 5.73
CA TYR A 81 18.99 12.89 4.68
C TYR A 81 17.69 12.45 4.00
N CYS A 82 17.36 11.15 4.07
CA CYS A 82 16.09 10.64 3.54
C CYS A 82 14.93 10.83 4.52
N GLU A 83 15.15 11.28 5.76
CA GLU A 83 14.06 11.59 6.68
C GLU A 83 13.22 12.78 6.19
N GLY A 84 11.91 12.75 6.44
CA GLY A 84 11.04 13.87 6.11
C GLY A 84 9.77 13.45 5.38
N GLN A 85 9.24 14.35 4.54
CA GLN A 85 7.94 14.18 3.90
C GLN A 85 8.01 13.45 2.57
N TYR A 86 6.99 12.64 2.32
CA TYR A 86 6.82 11.88 1.09
C TYR A 86 5.46 12.21 0.46
N SER A 87 5.47 12.43 -0.85
CA SER A 87 4.26 12.55 -1.67
C SER A 87 3.65 11.18 -1.89
N VAL A 88 2.31 11.10 -1.88
CA VAL A 88 1.56 9.86 -2.01
C VAL A 88 0.85 9.85 -3.36
N MET A 89 1.12 8.86 -4.19
CA MET A 89 0.40 8.65 -5.45
C MET A 89 -0.20 7.25 -5.48
N LYS A 90 -1.50 7.13 -5.76
CA LYS A 90 -2.16 5.83 -5.86
C LYS A 90 -2.20 5.37 -7.32
N ASN A 91 -1.75 4.15 -7.59
CA ASN A 91 -1.89 3.54 -8.92
C ASN A 91 -3.20 2.76 -9.06
N LYS A 92 -3.52 2.34 -10.30
CA LYS A 92 -4.76 1.61 -10.63
C LYS A 92 -4.90 0.26 -9.92
N ASN A 93 -3.80 -0.34 -9.48
CA ASN A 93 -3.76 -1.63 -8.77
C ASN A 93 -3.86 -1.46 -7.25
N GLY A 94 -4.20 -0.25 -6.77
CA GLY A 94 -4.33 0.08 -5.36
C GLY A 94 -3.00 0.19 -4.60
N ILE A 95 -1.86 0.10 -5.29
CA ILE A 95 -0.54 0.30 -4.70
C ILE A 95 -0.28 1.80 -4.60
N TYR A 96 0.15 2.24 -3.42
CA TYR A 96 0.59 3.59 -3.16
C TYR A 96 2.09 3.72 -3.40
N ARG A 97 2.50 4.69 -4.19
CA ARG A 97 3.89 5.07 -4.43
C ARG A 97 4.20 6.29 -3.58
N LEU A 98 5.24 6.19 -2.75
CA LEU A 98 5.75 7.26 -1.92
C LEU A 98 7.05 7.78 -2.52
N LYS A 99 7.10 9.08 -2.84
CA LYS A 99 8.32 9.74 -3.33
C LYS A 99 8.74 10.85 -2.38
N TYR A 100 10.00 10.86 -1.99
CA TYR A 100 10.57 11.89 -1.11
C TYR A 100 10.36 13.29 -1.70
N LYS A 101 10.01 14.26 -0.86
CA LYS A 101 9.72 15.64 -1.28
C LYS A 101 10.86 16.63 -1.01
N GLY A 102 11.87 16.21 -0.24
CA GLY A 102 13.05 17.04 0.00
C GLY A 102 13.97 17.08 -1.21
N GLU A 103 15.05 17.86 -1.09
CA GLU A 103 16.12 17.93 -2.06
C GLU A 103 17.28 16.97 -1.67
N GLY A 104 18.12 16.62 -2.64
CA GLY A 104 19.38 15.91 -2.41
C GLY A 104 19.37 14.45 -2.83
N ILE A 105 20.24 13.64 -2.22
CA ILE A 105 20.52 12.25 -2.65
C ILE A 105 19.29 11.33 -2.68
N CYS A 106 18.27 11.64 -1.87
CA CYS A 106 17.03 10.86 -1.78
C CYS A 106 15.92 11.37 -2.71
N SER A 107 16.13 12.50 -3.39
CA SER A 107 15.14 13.12 -4.29
C SER A 107 15.24 12.65 -5.74
N ASP A 108 16.26 11.86 -6.07
CA ASP A 108 16.45 11.29 -7.40
C ASP A 108 15.21 10.48 -7.83
N ASP A 109 14.88 10.60 -9.13
CA ASP A 109 13.75 9.93 -9.76
C ASP A 109 13.96 8.43 -9.98
N GLY A 110 15.17 7.94 -9.70
CA GLY A 110 15.49 6.52 -9.68
C GLY A 110 14.59 5.73 -8.73
N ASP A 111 14.21 4.52 -9.16
CA ASP A 111 13.27 3.69 -8.41
C ASP A 111 13.79 3.21 -7.04
N ILE A 112 15.09 3.39 -6.79
CA ILE A 112 15.77 2.94 -5.57
C ILE A 112 15.18 3.61 -4.32
N ASN A 113 14.90 4.92 -4.35
CA ASN A 113 14.45 5.70 -3.18
C ASN A 113 12.92 5.76 -3.02
N ILE A 114 12.20 5.02 -3.86
CA ILE A 114 10.74 4.97 -3.82
C ILE A 114 10.30 3.88 -2.87
N PHE A 115 9.25 4.17 -2.11
CA PHE A 115 8.53 3.15 -1.36
C PHE A 115 7.19 2.85 -2.02
N TYR A 116 6.85 1.57 -2.10
CA TYR A 116 5.55 1.09 -2.55
C TYR A 116 4.83 0.48 -1.37
N ILE A 117 3.55 0.78 -1.21
CA ILE A 117 2.72 0.28 -0.12
C ILE A 117 1.47 -0.37 -0.70
N LYS A 118 1.12 -1.55 -0.17
CA LYS A 118 -0.13 -2.24 -0.48
C LYS A 118 -0.81 -2.75 0.78
N LYS A 119 -2.13 -2.89 0.73
CA LYS A 119 -2.90 -3.62 1.74
C LYS A 119 -3.16 -5.02 1.21
N SER A 120 -2.95 -6.04 2.02
CA SER A 120 -3.39 -7.40 1.72
C SER A 120 -4.09 -7.96 2.95
N LYS A 121 -5.36 -8.32 2.79
CA LYS A 121 -6.25 -8.67 3.90
C LYS A 121 -6.29 -7.53 4.94
N ASN A 122 -5.79 -7.78 6.15
CA ASN A 122 -5.78 -6.85 7.27
C ASN A 122 -4.42 -6.17 7.49
N ASP A 123 -3.40 -6.54 6.71
CA ASP A 123 -2.02 -6.10 6.91
C ASP A 123 -1.56 -5.15 5.80
N TYR A 124 -0.64 -4.27 6.17
CA TYR A 124 0.07 -3.40 5.23
C TYR A 124 1.45 -3.95 4.94
N TYR A 125 1.86 -3.83 3.69
CA TYR A 125 3.16 -4.27 3.21
C TYR A 125 3.85 -3.13 2.47
N ILE A 126 5.16 -3.05 2.62
CA ILE A 126 6.03 -2.06 1.99
C ILE A 126 7.14 -2.74 1.20
N LYS A 127 7.52 -2.13 0.09
CA LYS A 127 8.62 -2.56 -0.79
C LYS A 127 9.40 -1.33 -1.23
N SER A 128 10.70 -1.43 -1.39
CA SER A 128 11.55 -0.38 -1.92
C SER A 128 12.74 -1.00 -2.64
N GLY A 129 13.27 -0.31 -3.65
CA GLY A 129 14.53 -0.70 -4.28
C GLY A 129 15.72 -0.67 -3.31
N ARG A 130 15.62 0.11 -2.22
CA ARG A 130 16.63 0.10 -1.13
C ARG A 130 16.69 -1.21 -0.35
N PHE A 131 15.59 -1.94 -0.27
CA PHE A 131 15.53 -3.13 0.56
C PHE A 131 16.25 -4.28 -0.12
N ASP A 132 17.13 -4.95 0.60
CA ASP A 132 17.80 -6.17 0.15
C ASP A 132 16.73 -7.15 -0.37
N LYS A 133 16.92 -7.61 -1.61
CA LYS A 133 16.03 -8.51 -2.39
C LYS A 133 14.74 -7.90 -2.93
N ASN A 134 14.49 -6.60 -2.76
CA ASN A 134 13.33 -5.88 -3.34
C ASN A 134 11.97 -6.60 -3.09
N ASN A 135 11.82 -7.19 -1.91
CA ASN A 135 10.65 -7.99 -1.52
C ASN A 135 9.63 -7.17 -0.73
N TRP A 136 8.38 -7.64 -0.71
CA TRP A 136 7.33 -7.05 0.11
C TRP A 136 7.51 -7.46 1.58
N GLN A 137 7.72 -6.48 2.45
CA GLN A 137 7.88 -6.66 3.89
C GLN A 137 6.64 -6.16 4.63
N LYS A 138 6.23 -6.84 5.70
CA LYS A 138 5.06 -6.44 6.48
C LYS A 138 5.40 -5.22 7.34
N LEU A 139 4.57 -4.18 7.27
CA LEU A 139 4.61 -3.04 8.18
C LEU A 139 4.02 -3.46 9.53
N LYS A 140 4.76 -3.22 10.62
CA LYS A 140 4.29 -3.43 11.99
C LYS A 140 3.69 -2.13 12.51
N LYS A 141 2.48 -2.16 13.03
CA LYS A 141 1.87 -0.99 13.66
C LYS A 141 2.59 -0.70 15.00
N LEU A 142 2.87 0.57 15.27
CA LEU A 142 3.44 1.06 16.53
C LEU A 142 2.33 1.38 17.54
#